data_AF-A0A958S0B0-F1
#
_entry.id   AF-A0A958S0B0-F1
#
_cell.length_a   1.000
_cell.length_b   1.000
_cell.length_c   1.000
_cell.angle_alpha   90.00
_cell.angle_beta   90.00
_cell.angle_gamma   90.00
#
_symmetry.space_group_name_H-M   'P 1'
#
loop_
_entity.id
_entity.type
_entity.pdbx_description
1 polymer ?
#
loop_
_entity_poly.entity_id
_entity_poly.type
_entity_poly.pdbx_seq_one_letter_code
_entity_poly.pdbx_strand_id
1 'polypeptide(L)'
;VGDEGGFAPNLAGGTEDALDSIKLAVEKAGYTFGEDIKIALDCAAAEFYVDGKYDYTKFEGETGKVRTSAEQAEYLAELASKYPIISIEDGMDENDWNGWKVLTDKIGDKVQLVGDDLFVTNVERLSRGIENGIANSILIKV
;
A
#
# COMPACT_ATOMS: atom_id res chain seq x y z
N VAL A 1 17.25 2.44 -14.26
CA VAL A 1 16.19 1.55 -13.75
C VAL A 1 16.61 1.10 -12.36
N GLY A 2 15.64 0.85 -11.47
CA GLY A 2 15.90 0.28 -10.14
C GLY A 2 16.15 -1.22 -10.21
N ASP A 3 16.25 -1.85 -9.04
CA ASP A 3 16.57 -3.28 -8.90
C ASP A 3 15.51 -4.18 -9.54
N GLU A 4 14.25 -3.76 -9.53
CA GLU A 4 13.12 -4.48 -10.15
C GLU A 4 12.88 -4.11 -11.63
N GLY A 5 13.81 -3.37 -12.24
CA GLY A 5 13.71 -2.96 -13.65
C GLY A 5 12.77 -1.78 -13.91
N GLY A 6 12.05 -1.28 -12.90
CA GLY A 6 11.22 -0.09 -12.97
C GLY A 6 12.03 1.22 -13.10
N PHE A 7 11.34 2.32 -13.45
CA PHE A 7 11.92 3.66 -13.39
C PHE A 7 11.88 4.21 -11.95
N ALA A 8 12.84 5.06 -11.59
CA ALA A 8 12.88 5.76 -10.30
C ALA A 8 13.05 7.29 -10.52
N PRO A 9 12.09 7.95 -11.20
CA PRO A 9 12.16 9.39 -11.41
C PRO A 9 11.93 10.15 -10.09
N ASN A 10 12.47 11.36 -10.01
CA ASN A 10 12.08 12.28 -8.94
C ASN A 10 10.72 12.91 -9.27
N LEU A 11 9.70 12.60 -8.48
CA LEU A 11 8.32 13.05 -8.68
C LEU A 11 7.95 14.06 -7.60
N ALA A 12 7.92 15.34 -7.99
CA ALA A 12 7.71 16.43 -7.04
C ALA A 12 6.30 16.42 -6.42
N GLY A 13 5.30 15.86 -7.11
CA GLY A 13 3.95 15.68 -6.56
C GLY A 13 3.78 14.39 -5.75
N GLY A 14 4.85 13.65 -5.49
CA GLY A 14 4.84 12.44 -4.67
C GLY A 14 3.96 11.33 -5.26
N THR A 15 3.22 10.64 -4.40
CA THR A 15 2.41 9.47 -4.74
C THR A 15 1.36 9.75 -5.83
N GLU A 16 0.65 10.88 -5.77
CA GLU A 16 -0.39 11.20 -6.76
C GLU A 16 0.24 11.48 -8.16
N ASP A 17 1.41 12.12 -8.22
CA ASP A 17 2.16 12.35 -9.47
C ASP A 17 2.66 11.03 -10.08
N ALA A 18 3.06 10.06 -9.26
CA ALA A 18 3.39 8.71 -9.73
C ALA A 18 2.19 8.02 -10.39
N LEU A 19 1.03 8.06 -9.72
CA LEU A 19 -0.20 7.44 -10.20
C LEU A 19 -0.73 8.13 -11.48
N ASP A 20 -0.68 9.46 -11.52
CA ASP A 20 -1.08 10.25 -12.69
C ASP A 20 -0.15 10.03 -13.88
N SER A 21 1.15 9.87 -13.62
CA SER A 21 2.13 9.52 -14.65
C SER A 21 1.88 8.13 -15.24
N ILE A 22 1.54 7.14 -14.39
CA ILE A 22 1.17 5.79 -14.85
C ILE A 22 -0.13 5.85 -15.67
N LYS A 23 -1.15 6.57 -15.19
CA LYS A 23 -2.40 6.79 -15.94
C LYS A 23 -2.12 7.35 -17.34
N LEU A 24 -1.30 8.41 -17.43
CA LEU A 24 -0.92 9.01 -18.71
C LEU A 24 -0.23 8.01 -19.64
N ALA A 25 0.64 7.14 -19.09
CA ALA A 25 1.32 6.11 -19.87
C ALA A 25 0.34 5.04 -20.39
N VAL A 26 -0.59 4.58 -19.56
CA VAL A 26 -1.64 3.62 -19.94
C VAL A 26 -2.51 4.18 -21.07
N GLU A 27 -2.98 5.41 -20.94
CA GLU A 27 -3.81 6.07 -21.96
C GLU A 27 -3.03 6.27 -23.28
N LYS A 28 -1.75 6.67 -23.20
CA LYS A 28 -0.89 6.80 -24.39
C LYS A 28 -0.59 5.46 -25.08
N ALA A 29 -0.61 4.36 -24.34
CA ALA A 29 -0.48 3.03 -24.90
C ALA A 29 -1.78 2.53 -25.56
N GLY A 30 -2.89 3.28 -25.45
CA GLY A 30 -4.17 2.95 -26.05
C GLY A 30 -5.07 2.05 -25.20
N TYR A 31 -4.78 1.93 -23.90
CA TYR A 31 -5.60 1.17 -22.94
C TYR A 31 -6.44 2.11 -22.06
N THR A 32 -7.55 1.60 -21.55
CA THR A 32 -8.43 2.31 -20.63
C THR A 32 -7.98 2.11 -19.17
N PHE A 33 -7.56 3.20 -18.52
CA PHE A 33 -7.17 3.19 -17.10
C PHE A 33 -8.38 2.91 -16.21
N GLY A 34 -8.28 1.86 -15.39
CA GLY A 34 -9.35 1.37 -14.51
C GLY A 34 -10.19 0.23 -15.09
N GLU A 35 -10.16 0.02 -16.42
CA GLU A 35 -10.85 -1.11 -17.07
C GLU A 35 -9.84 -2.17 -17.54
N ASP A 36 -8.97 -1.80 -18.48
CA ASP A 36 -7.95 -2.69 -19.03
C ASP A 36 -6.78 -2.87 -18.06
N ILE A 37 -6.38 -1.77 -17.41
CA ILE A 37 -5.23 -1.72 -16.49
C ILE A 37 -5.65 -1.09 -15.17
N LYS A 38 -5.30 -1.74 -14.07
CA LYS A 38 -5.55 -1.31 -12.69
C LYS A 38 -4.23 -1.28 -11.92
N ILE A 39 -4.23 -0.67 -10.74
CA ILE A 39 -3.02 -0.46 -9.94
C ILE A 39 -2.96 -1.43 -8.76
N ALA A 40 -1.74 -1.90 -8.48
CA ALA A 40 -1.36 -2.50 -7.21
C ALA A 40 -0.22 -1.65 -6.61
N LEU A 41 -0.22 -1.51 -5.29
CA LEU A 41 0.84 -0.84 -4.55
C LEU A 41 1.51 -1.83 -3.60
N ASP A 42 2.81 -1.73 -3.46
CA ASP A 42 3.52 -2.17 -2.26
C ASP A 42 3.98 -0.92 -1.52
N CYS A 43 3.46 -0.74 -0.30
CA CYS A 43 3.82 0.39 0.53
C CYS A 43 5.11 0.15 1.32
N ALA A 44 5.46 -1.10 1.62
CA ALA A 44 6.53 -1.45 2.56
C ALA A 44 6.49 -0.58 3.83
N ALA A 45 5.31 -0.42 4.46
CA ALA A 45 5.08 0.65 5.42
C ALA A 45 5.91 0.56 6.71
N ALA A 46 6.43 -0.63 7.02
CA ALA A 46 7.41 -0.82 8.09
C ALA A 46 8.66 0.06 7.91
N GLU A 47 9.05 0.35 6.66
CA GLU A 47 10.23 1.17 6.36
C GLU A 47 10.09 2.63 6.78
N PHE A 48 8.87 3.13 7.03
CA PHE A 48 8.63 4.47 7.54
C PHE A 48 7.76 4.47 8.79
N TYR A 49 7.64 3.34 9.49
CA TYR A 49 6.98 3.29 10.79
C TYR A 49 7.98 3.57 11.92
N VAL A 50 7.82 4.71 12.59
CA VAL A 50 8.71 5.21 13.65
C VAL A 50 7.90 5.61 14.88
N ASP A 51 8.27 5.07 16.04
CA ASP A 51 7.67 5.39 17.34
C ASP A 51 6.12 5.34 17.35
N GLY A 52 5.56 4.33 16.69
CA GLY A 52 4.11 4.10 16.65
C GLY A 52 3.36 4.90 15.58
N LYS A 53 4.07 5.56 14.65
CA LYS A 53 3.49 6.41 13.60
C LYS A 53 4.15 6.16 12.24
N TYR A 54 3.39 6.39 11.18
CA TYR A 54 3.86 6.34 9.80
C TYR A 54 4.43 7.71 9.42
N ASP A 55 5.75 7.84 9.43
CA ASP A 55 6.49 9.07 9.23
C ASP A 55 6.95 9.23 7.77
N TYR A 56 6.08 9.82 6.95
CA TYR A 56 6.40 10.08 5.56
C TYR A 56 7.50 11.13 5.38
N THR A 57 7.90 11.88 6.42
CA THR A 57 9.00 12.85 6.28
C THR A 57 10.32 12.18 5.92
N LYS A 58 10.46 10.88 6.23
CA LYS A 58 11.61 10.05 5.86
C LYS A 58 11.85 10.00 4.35
N PHE A 59 10.79 10.05 3.54
CA PHE A 59 10.88 9.92 2.08
C PHE A 59 10.29 11.11 1.31
N GLU A 60 9.36 11.87 1.91
CA GLU A 60 8.72 13.04 1.32
C GLU A 60 9.30 14.38 1.83
N GLY A 61 10.36 14.33 2.65
CA GLY A 61 11.02 15.49 3.22
C GLY A 61 10.19 16.24 4.28
N GLU A 62 10.57 17.48 4.58
CA GLU A 62 9.99 18.26 5.70
C GLU A 62 8.47 18.48 5.62
N THR A 63 7.91 18.40 4.42
CA THR A 63 6.46 18.54 4.18
C THR A 63 5.67 17.23 4.31
N GLY A 64 6.38 16.10 4.45
CA GLY A 64 5.78 14.79 4.63
C GLY A 64 4.88 14.72 5.86
N LYS A 65 3.86 13.87 5.80
CA LYS A 65 2.90 13.71 6.89
C LYS A 65 3.35 12.64 7.88
N VAL A 66 3.22 12.92 9.16
CA VAL A 66 3.31 11.90 10.21
C VAL A 66 1.89 11.47 10.55
N ARG A 67 1.56 10.20 10.27
CA ARG A 67 0.21 9.64 10.43
C ARG A 67 0.19 8.63 11.57
N THR A 68 -0.87 8.66 12.36
CA THR A 68 -1.25 7.53 13.21
C THR A 68 -1.74 6.35 12.35
N SER A 69 -1.89 5.16 12.93
CA SER A 69 -2.43 3.99 12.22
C SER A 69 -3.82 4.24 11.61
N ALA A 70 -4.68 4.99 12.31
CA ALA A 70 -6.01 5.33 11.80
C ALA A 70 -5.94 6.29 10.61
N GLU A 71 -5.06 7.30 10.68
CA GLU A 71 -4.84 8.25 9.58
C GLU A 71 -4.15 7.58 8.38
N GLN A 72 -3.27 6.61 8.61
CA GLN A 72 -2.65 5.82 7.55
C GLN A 72 -3.69 4.98 6.82
N ALA A 73 -4.53 4.25 7.57
CA ALA A 73 -5.60 3.46 6.98
C ALA A 73 -6.62 4.33 6.22
N GLU A 74 -6.93 5.53 6.73
CA GLU A 74 -7.77 6.50 6.03
C GLU A 74 -7.11 6.99 4.74
N TYR A 75 -5.83 7.35 4.79
CA TYR A 75 -5.08 7.81 3.62
C TYR A 75 -5.08 6.76 2.49
N LEU A 76 -4.83 5.49 2.81
CA LEU A 76 -4.87 4.42 1.82
C LEU A 76 -6.29 4.18 1.27
N ALA A 77 -7.32 4.30 2.11
CA ALA A 77 -8.70 4.20 1.67
C ALA A 77 -9.10 5.35 0.73
N GLU A 78 -8.70 6.58 1.05
CA GLU A 78 -8.89 7.74 0.19
C GLU A 78 -8.17 7.56 -1.15
N LEU A 79 -6.93 7.10 -1.14
CA LEU A 79 -6.15 6.86 -2.36
C LEU A 79 -6.82 5.81 -3.25
N ALA A 80 -7.27 4.69 -2.68
CA ALA A 80 -7.99 3.64 -3.40
C ALA A 80 -9.38 4.07 -3.88
N SER A 81 -9.96 5.13 -3.31
CA SER A 81 -11.20 5.72 -3.82
C SER A 81 -10.98 6.64 -5.03
N LYS A 82 -9.81 7.27 -5.15
CA LYS A 82 -9.45 8.21 -6.22
C LYS A 82 -8.86 7.52 -7.45
N TYR A 83 -8.16 6.41 -7.24
CA TYR A 83 -7.44 5.66 -8.27
C TYR A 83 -7.97 4.22 -8.35
N PRO A 84 -7.86 3.53 -9.49
CA PRO A 84 -8.29 2.13 -9.64
C PRO A 84 -7.29 1.17 -8.98
N ILE A 85 -6.99 1.39 -7.70
CA ILE A 85 -6.14 0.53 -6.88
C ILE A 85 -6.97 -0.66 -6.43
N ILE A 86 -6.54 -1.85 -6.85
CA ILE A 86 -7.20 -3.12 -6.51
C ILE A 86 -6.39 -3.99 -5.56
N SER A 87 -5.12 -3.64 -5.31
CA SER A 87 -4.28 -4.35 -4.35
C SER A 87 -3.36 -3.38 -3.64
N ILE A 88 -3.19 -3.56 -2.33
CA ILE A 88 -2.23 -2.87 -1.49
C ILE A 88 -1.51 -3.93 -0.65
N GLU A 89 -0.20 -4.01 -0.84
CA GLU A 89 0.73 -4.81 -0.06
C GLU A 89 1.36 -3.95 1.03
N ASP A 90 1.48 -4.53 2.23
CA ASP A 90 2.12 -3.95 3.41
C ASP A 90 1.79 -2.47 3.66
N GLY A 91 0.50 -2.15 3.55
CA GLY A 91 -0.02 -0.80 3.81
C GLY A 91 0.13 -0.32 5.26
N MET A 92 0.35 -1.26 6.18
CA MET A 92 0.55 -1.04 7.60
C MET A 92 1.81 -1.80 8.07
N ASP A 93 2.44 -1.35 9.15
CA ASP A 93 3.62 -1.99 9.74
C ASP A 93 3.36 -3.46 10.13
N GLU A 94 4.39 -4.31 10.04
CA GLU A 94 4.32 -5.75 10.32
C GLU A 94 3.86 -6.10 11.75
N ASN A 95 3.96 -5.16 12.70
CA ASN A 95 3.53 -5.32 14.08
C ASN A 95 2.32 -4.45 14.45
N ASP A 96 1.79 -3.64 13.53
CA ASP A 96 0.58 -2.84 13.73
C ASP A 96 -0.71 -3.64 13.39
N TRP A 97 -0.93 -4.74 14.12
CA TRP A 97 -2.10 -5.63 13.92
C TRP A 97 -3.44 -4.88 14.06
N ASN A 98 -3.49 -3.85 14.90
CA ASN A 98 -4.70 -3.02 15.05
C ASN A 98 -4.91 -2.12 13.83
N GLY A 99 -3.85 -1.48 13.33
CA GLY A 99 -3.90 -0.69 12.09
C GLY A 99 -4.32 -1.55 10.89
N TRP A 100 -3.76 -2.76 10.77
CA TRP A 100 -4.17 -3.74 9.77
C TRP A 100 -5.65 -4.08 9.85
N LYS A 101 -6.20 -4.28 11.05
CA LYS A 101 -7.63 -4.53 11.23
C LYS A 101 -8.47 -3.33 10.79
N VAL A 102 -8.06 -2.11 11.14
CA VAL A 102 -8.74 -0.88 10.71
C VAL A 102 -8.73 -0.75 9.19
N LEU A 103 -7.60 -0.99 8.53
CA LEU A 103 -7.50 -0.96 7.07
C LEU A 103 -8.38 -2.03 6.43
N THR A 104 -8.36 -3.25 6.97
CA THR A 104 -9.17 -4.38 6.48
C THR A 104 -10.66 -4.08 6.58
N ASP A 105 -11.12 -3.51 7.71
CA ASP A 105 -12.52 -3.13 7.90
C ASP A 105 -12.97 -1.99 6.96
N LYS A 106 -12.05 -1.10 6.57
CA LYS A 106 -12.37 0.05 5.71
C LYS A 106 -12.53 -0.33 4.24
N ILE A 107 -11.60 -1.13 3.71
CA ILE A 107 -11.50 -1.36 2.26
C ILE A 107 -11.26 -2.81 1.85
N GLY A 108 -11.16 -3.76 2.79
CA GLY A 108 -10.87 -5.17 2.50
C GLY A 108 -11.97 -5.90 1.74
N ASP A 109 -13.16 -5.30 1.59
CA ASP A 109 -14.26 -5.80 0.75
C ASP A 109 -14.11 -5.41 -0.73
N LYS A 110 -13.24 -4.44 -1.05
CA LYS A 110 -13.06 -3.86 -2.40
C LYS A 110 -11.63 -3.93 -2.92
N VAL A 111 -10.65 -3.97 -2.02
CA VAL A 111 -9.22 -3.94 -2.30
C VAL A 111 -8.57 -5.19 -1.72
N GLN A 112 -7.72 -5.85 -2.50
CA GLN A 112 -6.87 -6.92 -2.00
C GLN A 112 -5.82 -6.32 -1.06
N LEU A 113 -5.74 -6.82 0.17
CA LEU A 113 -4.78 -6.41 1.19
C LEU A 113 -3.81 -7.57 1.39
N VAL A 114 -2.59 -7.40 0.90
CA VAL A 114 -1.55 -8.43 0.86
C VAL A 114 -0.61 -8.21 2.04
N GLY A 115 -0.48 -9.21 2.91
CA GLY A 115 0.58 -9.22 3.91
C GLY A 115 1.83 -9.91 3.38
N ASP A 116 2.95 -9.20 3.32
CA ASP A 116 4.27 -9.74 3.04
C ASP A 116 5.08 -9.83 4.34
N ASP A 117 5.65 -8.73 4.85
CA ASP A 117 6.32 -8.66 6.15
C ASP A 117 5.34 -8.97 7.30
N LEU A 118 4.05 -8.66 7.10
CA LEU A 118 3.02 -9.06 8.06
C LEU A 118 2.98 -10.58 8.27
N PHE A 119 3.17 -11.41 7.22
CA PHE A 119 2.99 -12.86 7.32
C PHE A 119 4.26 -13.67 7.14
N VAL A 120 5.29 -13.16 6.47
CA VAL A 120 6.60 -13.78 6.21
C VAL A 120 6.53 -15.24 5.79
N THR A 121 5.52 -15.59 4.97
CA THR A 121 5.22 -16.98 4.56
C THR A 121 5.15 -17.95 5.76
N ASN A 122 4.73 -17.46 6.94
CA ASN A 122 4.67 -18.20 8.20
C ASN A 122 3.22 -18.56 8.56
N VAL A 123 2.97 -19.86 8.76
CA VAL A 123 1.63 -20.41 9.02
C VAL A 123 1.03 -19.89 10.33
N GLU A 124 1.81 -19.65 11.38
CA GLU A 124 1.30 -19.15 12.66
C GLU A 124 0.81 -17.71 12.55
N ARG A 125 1.59 -16.84 11.89
CA ARG A 125 1.19 -15.45 11.63
C ARG A 125 -0.01 -15.37 10.70
N LEU A 126 -0.03 -16.16 9.63
CA LEU A 126 -1.17 -16.26 8.73
C LEU A 126 -2.43 -16.74 9.45
N SER A 127 -2.32 -17.79 10.28
CA SER A 127 -3.46 -18.31 11.05
C SER A 127 -4.04 -17.25 11.98
N ARG A 128 -3.18 -16.51 12.68
CA ARG A 128 -3.59 -15.36 13.50
C ARG A 128 -4.29 -14.29 12.65
N GLY A 129 -3.78 -13.98 11.46
CA GLY A 129 -4.40 -13.02 10.54
C GLY A 129 -5.83 -13.42 10.18
N ILE A 130 -6.01 -14.68 9.77
CA ILE A 130 -7.32 -15.25 9.41
C ILE A 130 -8.29 -15.19 10.60
N GLU A 131 -7.88 -15.64 11.79
CA GLU A 131 -8.72 -15.66 12.99
C GLU A 131 -9.22 -14.28 13.41
N ASN A 132 -8.42 -13.23 13.13
CA ASN A 132 -8.72 -11.86 13.52
C ASN A 132 -9.31 -11.01 12.38
N GLY A 133 -9.52 -11.58 11.19
CA GLY A 133 -10.01 -10.86 10.02
C GLY A 133 -9.06 -9.74 9.58
N ILE A 134 -7.77 -10.06 9.51
CA ILE A 134 -6.69 -9.15 9.13
C ILE A 134 -6.15 -9.52 7.76
N ALA A 135 -6.08 -8.52 6.89
CA ALA A 135 -5.74 -8.67 5.48
C ALA A 135 -6.72 -9.64 4.77
N ASN A 136 -6.51 -9.87 3.47
CA ASN A 136 -7.29 -10.86 2.72
C ASN A 136 -6.45 -11.61 1.67
N SER A 137 -5.13 -11.40 1.68
CA SER A 137 -4.15 -12.06 0.81
C SER A 137 -2.78 -12.15 1.52
N ILE A 138 -1.92 -13.03 1.01
CA ILE A 138 -0.55 -13.25 1.49
C ILE A 138 0.41 -13.26 0.30
N LEU A 139 1.57 -12.59 0.43
CA LEU A 139 2.67 -12.77 -0.51
C LEU A 139 3.49 -14.02 -0.12
N ILE A 140 3.74 -14.90 -1.07
CA ILE A 140 4.48 -16.15 -0.85
C ILE A 140 5.90 -16.00 -1.39
N LYS A 141 6.89 -16.17 -0.50
CA LYS A 141 8.32 -16.18 -0.82
C LYS A 141 8.92 -17.54 -0.42
N VAL A 142 9.64 -18.19 -1.35
CA VAL A 142 10.19 -19.56 -1.22
C VAL A 142 11.64 -19.61 -0.75
#